data_AF-A0A319DXI4-F1
#
_entry.id   AF-A0A319DXI4-F1
#
_cell.length_a   1.000
_cell.length_b   1.000
_cell.length_c   1.000
_cell.angle_alpha   90.00
_cell.angle_beta   90.00
_cell.angle_gamma   90.00
#
_symmetry.space_group_name_H-M   'P 1'
#
loop_
_entity.id
_entity.type
_entity.pdbx_description
1 polymer ?
#
loop_
_entity_poly.entity_id
_entity_poly.type
_entity_poly.pdbx_seq_one_letter_code
_entity_poly.pdbx_strand_id
1 'polypeptide(L)'
;MSLQTPTEAQTAARTGVKPIDYNSSNCDTYLKNKGCIMKPHPSGIADDDKEFYQTLLQSVSDTPKGTVFDEDALEYLNLKGEWKNETGITRMISQLVVPSAEVEMCRGKLQPLRLVESINEPWTWSTSLNLDATLPQPKLDPSLKRLPTPQPDYAVGFSRDAFTPDQLKKLNPYLGSDTENSGFKSSAFQGTEDMLFPFLTSECKCFKGDLHVARKQNAHAMARSLRGVFELFKLAKCQNELHRKVLGFSIIHNHELVSIYAHYVVIENFQAKYYQDKIRGFLIDPSSPDKVWSSHHFVMAVYQKWAPKHLTRLCSAINKLSDPDVIMEDRSTVQPTVLTQQMVSERNSIAMSHEPPLPGPPENSRSKSRKGNY
;
A
#
# COMPACT_ATOMS: atom_id res chain seq x y z
N MET A 1 -17.67 -8.36 22.94
CA MET A 1 -17.73 -9.44 21.93
C MET A 1 -16.77 -9.05 20.84
N SER A 2 -15.68 -9.80 20.65
CA SER A 2 -14.69 -9.51 19.62
C SER A 2 -15.28 -9.87 18.27
N LEU A 3 -15.57 -8.90 17.42
CA LEU A 3 -15.96 -9.14 16.03
C LEU A 3 -14.71 -9.62 15.30
N GLN A 4 -14.60 -10.94 15.13
CA GLN A 4 -13.57 -11.54 14.28
C GLN A 4 -13.72 -10.99 12.85
N THR A 5 -12.73 -10.23 12.41
CA THR A 5 -12.62 -9.76 11.03
C THR A 5 -12.54 -10.99 10.11
N PRO A 6 -13.40 -11.11 9.09
CA PRO A 6 -13.38 -12.28 8.22
C PRO A 6 -12.02 -12.42 7.52
N THR A 7 -11.45 -13.61 7.55
CA THR A 7 -10.26 -13.94 6.76
C THR A 7 -10.57 -13.84 5.26
N GLU A 8 -9.54 -13.59 4.43
CA GLU A 8 -9.72 -13.46 2.97
C GLU A 8 -10.40 -14.68 2.34
N ALA A 9 -10.23 -15.87 2.93
CA ALA A 9 -10.93 -17.10 2.54
C ALA A 9 -12.47 -16.98 2.70
N GLN A 10 -12.94 -16.30 3.76
CA GLN A 10 -14.37 -16.07 4.01
C GLN A 10 -14.94 -14.99 3.07
N THR A 11 -14.14 -14.01 2.65
CA THR A 11 -14.55 -12.98 1.67
C THR A 11 -14.57 -13.53 0.24
N ALA A 12 -13.61 -14.39 -0.14
CA ALA A 12 -13.58 -15.04 -1.44
C ALA A 12 -14.75 -16.03 -1.63
N ALA A 13 -15.14 -16.75 -0.57
CA ALA A 13 -16.29 -17.65 -0.60
C ALA A 13 -17.63 -16.93 -0.83
N ARG A 14 -17.75 -15.65 -0.42
CA ARG A 14 -18.99 -14.86 -0.59
C ARG A 14 -19.15 -14.21 -1.97
N THR A 15 -18.07 -14.07 -2.73
CA THR A 15 -18.05 -13.26 -3.98
C THR A 15 -17.72 -14.07 -5.23
N GLY A 16 -17.19 -15.29 -5.08
CA GLY A 16 -16.87 -16.20 -6.18
C GLY A 16 -15.61 -15.82 -6.98
N VAL A 17 -15.09 -14.59 -6.84
CA VAL A 17 -13.87 -14.14 -7.51
C VAL A 17 -12.66 -14.36 -6.61
N LYS A 18 -11.80 -15.31 -6.99
CA LYS A 18 -10.53 -15.55 -6.28
C LYS A 18 -9.55 -14.40 -6.54
N PRO A 19 -8.79 -13.95 -5.52
CA PRO A 19 -7.68 -13.03 -5.73
C PRO A 19 -6.67 -13.55 -6.77
N ILE A 20 -5.99 -12.62 -7.43
CA ILE A 20 -4.87 -12.94 -8.32
C ILE A 20 -3.73 -13.52 -7.48
N ASP A 21 -3.27 -14.71 -7.83
CA ASP A 21 -2.10 -15.33 -7.22
C ASP A 21 -0.82 -14.58 -7.64
N TYR A 22 0.06 -14.28 -6.69
CA TYR A 22 1.37 -13.66 -6.97
C TYR A 22 2.24 -14.50 -7.90
N ASN A 23 2.08 -15.83 -7.91
CA ASN A 23 2.77 -16.72 -8.84
C ASN A 23 2.29 -16.58 -10.30
N SER A 24 1.12 -16.01 -10.53
CA SER A 24 0.53 -15.95 -11.86
C SER A 24 1.06 -14.79 -12.69
N SER A 25 1.10 -14.95 -14.02
CA SER A 25 1.40 -13.86 -14.97
C SER A 25 0.38 -12.71 -14.94
N ASN A 26 -0.82 -12.98 -14.41
CA ASN A 26 -1.83 -11.95 -14.16
C ASN A 26 -1.39 -10.96 -13.07
N CYS A 27 -0.52 -11.39 -12.14
CA CYS A 27 0.07 -10.50 -11.14
C CYS A 27 0.93 -9.41 -11.80
N ASP A 28 1.82 -9.80 -12.72
CA ASP A 28 2.71 -8.86 -13.42
C ASP A 28 1.91 -7.85 -14.24
N THR A 29 0.86 -8.33 -14.92
CA THR A 29 -0.06 -7.48 -15.68
C THR A 29 -0.79 -6.51 -14.76
N TYR A 30 -1.31 -6.99 -13.62
CA TYR A 30 -1.97 -6.15 -12.64
C TYR A 30 -1.05 -5.07 -12.08
N LEU A 31 0.14 -5.44 -11.60
CA LEU A 31 1.12 -4.50 -11.03
C LEU A 31 1.50 -3.43 -12.04
N LYS A 32 1.82 -3.83 -13.28
CA LYS A 32 2.14 -2.91 -14.37
C LYS A 32 0.99 -1.93 -14.67
N ASN A 33 -0.25 -2.44 -14.73
CA ASN A 33 -1.44 -1.61 -14.97
C ASN A 33 -1.72 -0.63 -13.82
N LYS A 34 -1.27 -0.95 -12.60
CA LYS A 34 -1.34 -0.05 -11.43
C LYS A 34 -0.11 0.85 -11.27
N GLY A 35 0.75 0.90 -12.29
CA GLY A 35 1.96 1.73 -12.26
C GLY A 35 3.07 1.20 -11.36
N CYS A 36 2.98 -0.03 -10.85
CA CYS A 36 4.04 -0.69 -10.11
C CYS A 36 5.03 -1.35 -11.09
N ILE A 37 6.25 -0.80 -11.16
CA ILE A 37 7.28 -1.16 -12.11
C ILE A 37 8.45 -1.81 -11.37
N MET A 38 8.58 -3.13 -11.52
CA MET A 38 9.58 -3.95 -10.85
C MET A 38 10.98 -3.90 -11.51
N LYS A 39 11.39 -2.71 -11.95
CA LYS A 39 12.72 -2.44 -12.54
C LYS A 39 13.08 -0.98 -12.27
N PRO A 40 14.36 -0.59 -12.28
CA PRO A 40 14.73 0.81 -12.16
C PRO A 40 14.19 1.63 -13.34
N HIS A 41 13.81 2.87 -13.07
CA HIS A 41 13.56 3.87 -14.10
C HIS A 41 14.88 4.19 -14.82
N PRO A 42 14.88 4.48 -16.15
CA PRO A 42 16.11 4.81 -16.87
C PRO A 42 16.91 5.97 -16.26
N SER A 43 16.23 6.97 -15.68
CA SER A 43 16.88 8.07 -14.96
C SER A 43 17.25 7.74 -13.51
N GLY A 44 16.89 6.56 -13.00
CA GLY A 44 17.21 6.09 -11.66
C GLY A 44 16.61 6.92 -10.51
N ILE A 45 17.10 6.66 -9.30
CA ILE A 45 16.84 7.45 -8.08
C ILE A 45 17.54 8.82 -8.21
N ALA A 46 17.06 9.85 -7.51
CA ALA A 46 17.74 11.15 -7.42
C ALA A 46 19.15 11.00 -6.80
N ASP A 47 20.12 11.78 -7.27
CA ASP A 47 21.53 11.58 -6.88
C ASP A 47 21.79 11.78 -5.38
N ASP A 48 21.13 12.77 -4.77
CA ASP A 48 21.22 13.02 -3.33
C ASP A 48 20.61 11.88 -2.49
N ASP A 49 19.49 11.30 -2.93
CA ASP A 49 18.92 10.11 -2.29
C ASP A 49 19.80 8.88 -2.52
N LYS A 50 20.50 8.80 -3.65
CA LYS A 50 21.45 7.74 -3.97
C LYS A 50 22.65 7.77 -3.04
N GLU A 51 23.28 8.93 -2.90
CA GLU A 51 24.34 9.17 -1.92
C GLU A 51 23.85 8.83 -0.51
N PHE A 52 22.64 9.28 -0.15
CA PHE A 52 22.13 9.05 1.17
C PHE A 52 21.92 7.56 1.48
N TYR A 53 21.28 6.77 0.62
CA TYR A 53 21.13 5.33 0.91
C TYR A 53 22.48 4.59 0.89
N GLN A 54 23.48 5.05 0.13
CA GLN A 54 24.83 4.49 0.20
C GLN A 54 25.44 4.68 1.60
N THR A 55 25.23 5.84 2.24
CA THR A 55 25.65 6.04 3.64
C THR A 55 24.91 5.11 4.61
N LEU A 56 23.66 4.75 4.33
CA LEU A 56 22.92 3.77 5.14
C LEU A 56 23.52 2.36 4.97
N LEU A 57 23.86 1.97 3.75
CA LEU A 57 24.49 0.68 3.43
C LEU A 57 25.90 0.51 3.99
N GLN A 58 26.58 1.62 4.33
CA GLN A 58 27.91 1.64 4.93
C GLN A 58 27.87 1.87 6.45
N SER A 59 26.68 2.13 7.01
CA SER A 59 26.54 2.34 8.44
C SER A 59 26.84 1.05 9.19
N VAL A 60 27.37 1.19 10.39
CA VAL A 60 27.62 0.08 11.32
C VAL A 60 26.87 0.40 12.61
N SER A 61 26.30 -0.63 13.23
CA SER A 61 25.52 -0.53 14.47
C SER A 61 25.86 -1.72 15.37
N ASP A 62 25.64 -1.58 16.67
CA ASP A 62 25.85 -2.68 17.61
C ASP A 62 24.94 -3.86 17.26
N THR A 63 25.55 -5.04 17.15
CA THR A 63 24.86 -6.30 16.86
C THR A 63 24.71 -7.14 18.13
N PRO A 64 23.65 -7.96 18.22
CA PRO A 64 23.52 -8.93 19.31
C PRO A 64 24.66 -9.98 19.27
N LYS A 65 25.02 -10.50 20.44
CA LYS A 65 26.00 -11.58 20.61
C LYS A 65 25.30 -12.88 21.01
N GLY A 66 25.95 -14.02 20.83
CA GLY A 66 25.39 -15.33 21.17
C GLY A 66 24.27 -15.72 20.20
N THR A 67 24.41 -15.38 18.92
CA THR A 67 23.38 -15.57 17.90
C THR A 67 23.77 -16.64 16.88
N VAL A 68 22.82 -17.00 16.00
CA VAL A 68 23.11 -17.91 14.88
C VAL A 68 23.98 -17.28 13.79
N PHE A 69 24.30 -15.98 13.89
CA PHE A 69 25.27 -15.30 13.03
C PHE A 69 26.69 -15.31 13.60
N ASP A 70 26.90 -15.88 14.79
CA ASP A 70 28.24 -16.13 15.34
C ASP A 70 28.86 -17.35 14.62
N GLU A 71 30.17 -17.38 14.40
CA GLU A 71 30.86 -18.34 13.49
C GLU A 71 30.40 -19.80 13.66
N ASP A 72 30.50 -20.36 14.86
CA ASP A 72 30.17 -21.75 15.13
C ASP A 72 28.69 -22.09 14.84
N ALA A 73 27.79 -21.14 15.05
CA ALA A 73 26.34 -21.33 14.87
C ALA A 73 25.89 -21.04 13.43
N LEU A 74 26.64 -20.22 12.69
CA LEU A 74 26.37 -19.89 11.30
C LEU A 74 26.55 -21.11 10.38
N GLU A 75 27.50 -21.99 10.70
CA GLU A 75 27.66 -23.26 10.00
C GLU A 75 26.39 -24.12 10.13
N TYR A 76 25.75 -24.15 11.31
CA TYR A 76 24.48 -24.86 11.49
C TYR A 76 23.36 -24.29 10.61
N LEU A 77 23.25 -22.97 10.50
CA LEU A 77 22.28 -22.32 9.62
C LEU A 77 22.49 -22.73 8.16
N ASN A 78 23.73 -22.76 7.68
CA ASN A 78 24.04 -23.18 6.31
C ASN A 78 23.75 -24.66 6.07
N LEU A 79 24.09 -25.52 7.02
CA LEU A 79 23.85 -26.97 6.91
C LEU A 79 22.37 -27.37 7.03
N LYS A 80 21.57 -26.63 7.81
CA LYS A 80 20.20 -27.03 8.16
C LYS A 80 19.12 -26.09 7.66
N GLY A 81 19.47 -24.89 7.20
CA GLY A 81 18.53 -23.86 6.75
C GLY A 81 17.67 -24.33 5.58
N GLU A 82 18.25 -25.06 4.63
CA GLU A 82 17.52 -25.59 3.47
C GLU A 82 16.34 -26.52 3.84
N TRP A 83 16.44 -27.17 5.00
CA TRP A 83 15.43 -28.12 5.52
C TRP A 83 14.36 -27.44 6.38
N LYS A 84 14.48 -26.13 6.65
CA LYS A 84 13.49 -25.38 7.43
C LYS A 84 12.39 -24.81 6.52
N ASN A 85 11.18 -24.75 7.05
CA ASN A 85 10.09 -23.98 6.45
C ASN A 85 10.27 -22.48 6.72
N GLU A 86 9.41 -21.66 6.13
CA GLU A 86 9.48 -20.19 6.23
C GLU A 86 9.42 -19.70 7.68
N THR A 87 8.50 -20.24 8.48
CA THR A 87 8.40 -19.96 9.93
C THR A 87 9.68 -20.32 10.68
N GLY A 88 10.33 -21.44 10.33
CA GLY A 88 11.60 -21.87 10.91
C GLY A 88 12.73 -20.88 10.60
N ILE A 89 12.86 -20.46 9.34
CA ILE A 89 13.83 -19.42 8.95
C ILE A 89 13.51 -18.10 9.65
N THR A 90 12.23 -17.71 9.69
CA THR A 90 11.82 -16.48 10.36
C THR A 90 12.21 -16.47 11.83
N ARG A 91 11.95 -17.57 12.55
CA ARG A 91 12.31 -17.70 13.95
C ARG A 91 13.82 -17.71 14.16
N MET A 92 14.60 -18.29 13.24
CA MET A 92 16.05 -18.41 13.38
C MET A 92 16.78 -17.09 13.10
N ILE A 93 16.42 -16.38 12.02
CA ILE A 93 17.26 -15.28 11.51
C ILE A 93 16.53 -13.97 11.18
N SER A 94 15.20 -13.93 11.06
CA SER A 94 14.54 -12.71 10.55
C SER A 94 14.81 -11.47 11.40
N GLN A 95 14.87 -11.59 12.73
CA GLN A 95 15.20 -10.45 13.60
C GLN A 95 16.68 -10.04 13.54
N LEU A 96 17.57 -10.94 13.10
CA LEU A 96 18.97 -10.61 12.87
C LEU A 96 19.14 -9.89 11.53
N VAL A 97 18.36 -10.26 10.51
CA VAL A 97 18.35 -9.61 9.18
C VAL A 97 17.60 -8.27 9.22
N VAL A 98 16.44 -8.22 9.88
CA VAL A 98 15.54 -7.07 10.01
C VAL A 98 15.16 -6.91 11.49
N PRO A 99 15.92 -6.11 12.27
CA PRO A 99 15.63 -5.91 13.69
C PRO A 99 14.27 -5.27 13.94
N SER A 100 13.65 -5.68 15.06
CA SER A 100 12.38 -5.13 15.53
C SER A 100 12.52 -3.66 15.94
N ALA A 101 11.77 -2.79 15.28
CA ALA A 101 11.72 -1.37 15.59
C ALA A 101 11.20 -1.13 17.03
N GLU A 102 10.19 -1.87 17.47
CA GLU A 102 9.62 -1.70 18.81
C GLU A 102 10.57 -2.15 19.92
N VAL A 103 11.27 -3.27 19.72
CA VAL A 103 12.29 -3.73 20.67
C VAL A 103 13.45 -2.74 20.75
N GLU A 104 13.92 -2.20 19.62
CA GLU A 104 15.01 -1.22 19.60
C GLU A 104 14.57 0.15 20.16
N MET A 105 13.29 0.52 20.03
CA MET A 105 12.69 1.66 20.75
C MET A 105 12.66 1.44 22.26
N CYS A 106 12.25 0.25 22.71
CA CYS A 106 12.23 -0.14 24.12
C CYS A 106 13.65 -0.10 24.73
N ARG A 107 14.67 -0.47 23.95
CA ARG A 107 16.09 -0.36 24.30
C ARG A 107 16.63 1.07 24.28
N GLY A 108 15.80 2.07 23.92
CA GLY A 108 16.20 3.47 23.86
C GLY A 108 17.03 3.85 22.63
N LYS A 109 17.21 2.95 21.65
CA LYS A 109 18.10 3.20 20.50
C LYS A 109 17.49 4.05 19.40
N LEU A 110 16.17 4.22 19.42
CA LEU A 110 15.39 4.90 18.36
C LEU A 110 14.64 6.14 18.87
N GLN A 111 14.87 6.59 20.11
CA GLN A 111 14.20 7.79 20.63
C GLN A 111 14.63 9.06 19.87
N PRO A 112 13.73 10.03 19.61
CA PRO A 112 12.33 10.10 20.03
C PRO A 112 11.33 9.50 19.03
N LEU A 113 11.79 8.70 18.06
CA LEU A 113 10.95 8.17 16.99
C LEU A 113 9.86 7.26 17.54
N ARG A 114 8.63 7.41 17.03
CA ARG A 114 7.49 6.57 17.36
C ARG A 114 7.13 5.70 16.17
N LEU A 115 7.77 4.54 16.12
CA LEU A 115 7.51 3.52 15.11
C LEU A 115 6.57 2.46 15.68
N VAL A 116 5.87 1.79 14.78
CA VAL A 116 5.09 0.58 15.06
C VAL A 116 5.44 -0.46 14.01
N GLU A 117 5.40 -1.73 14.38
CA GLU A 117 5.64 -2.85 13.47
C GLU A 117 4.41 -3.73 13.29
N SER A 118 4.32 -4.38 12.13
CA SER A 118 3.33 -5.42 11.86
C SER A 118 4.06 -6.69 11.48
N ILE A 119 3.71 -7.82 12.10
CA ILE A 119 4.37 -9.11 11.90
C ILE A 119 3.35 -10.08 11.30
N ASN A 120 3.51 -10.41 10.02
CA ASN A 120 2.58 -11.30 9.29
C ASN A 120 1.11 -10.89 9.49
N GLU A 121 0.83 -9.58 9.47
CA GLU A 121 -0.50 -9.01 9.68
C GLU A 121 -1.04 -8.45 8.37
N PRO A 122 -2.29 -8.80 7.97
CA PRO A 122 -2.88 -8.27 6.76
C PRO A 122 -3.17 -6.77 6.89
N TRP A 123 -2.79 -6.00 5.88
CA TRP A 123 -3.01 -4.55 5.82
C TRP A 123 -4.47 -4.19 5.49
N THR A 124 -5.39 -4.58 6.36
CA THR A 124 -6.85 -4.42 6.20
C THR A 124 -7.31 -2.96 6.26
N TRP A 125 -6.49 -2.09 6.86
CA TRP A 125 -6.72 -0.64 6.90
C TRP A 125 -6.13 0.08 5.70
N SER A 126 -5.50 -0.64 4.77
CA SER A 126 -4.95 -0.10 3.52
C SER A 126 -5.91 -0.28 2.35
N THR A 127 -6.25 0.82 1.69
CA THR A 127 -7.09 0.77 0.48
C THR A 127 -6.40 0.01 -0.67
N SER A 128 -7.17 -0.65 -1.54
CA SER A 128 -6.62 -1.33 -2.73
C SER A 128 -6.12 -0.33 -3.77
N LEU A 129 -5.10 -0.70 -4.58
CA LEU A 129 -4.67 0.05 -5.77
C LEU A 129 -5.77 0.15 -6.86
N ASN A 130 -6.86 -0.58 -6.72
CA ASN A 130 -8.04 -0.44 -7.59
C ASN A 130 -8.91 0.77 -7.26
N LEU A 131 -8.75 1.34 -6.06
CA LEU A 131 -9.59 2.40 -5.55
C LEU A 131 -8.89 3.74 -5.70
N ASP A 132 -9.69 4.79 -5.96
CA ASP A 132 -9.24 6.16 -5.79
C ASP A 132 -8.92 6.40 -4.31
N ALA A 133 -7.81 7.08 -4.04
CA ALA A 133 -7.36 7.36 -2.70
C ALA A 133 -8.13 8.50 -2.00
N THR A 134 -8.86 9.33 -2.76
CA THR A 134 -9.34 10.64 -2.27
C THR A 134 -10.87 10.81 -2.24
N LEU A 135 -11.61 9.89 -2.84
CA LEU A 135 -13.07 9.98 -2.95
C LEU A 135 -13.80 9.07 -1.96
N PRO A 136 -15.04 9.44 -1.57
CA PRO A 136 -15.91 8.53 -0.85
C PRO A 136 -16.05 7.21 -1.60
N GLN A 137 -15.53 6.15 -1.01
CA GLN A 137 -15.44 4.84 -1.65
C GLN A 137 -16.86 4.29 -1.87
N PRO A 138 -17.30 4.05 -3.13
CA PRO A 138 -18.38 3.10 -3.33
C PRO A 138 -17.92 1.73 -2.79
N LYS A 139 -18.87 0.87 -2.40
CA LYS A 139 -18.56 -0.54 -2.09
C LYS A 139 -17.73 -1.09 -3.25
N LEU A 140 -16.51 -1.56 -2.96
CA LEU A 140 -15.62 -2.15 -3.95
C LEU A 140 -16.41 -3.19 -4.75
N ASP A 141 -16.44 -3.05 -6.08
CA ASP A 141 -17.11 -4.02 -6.94
C ASP A 141 -16.50 -5.41 -6.68
N PRO A 142 -17.30 -6.35 -6.13
CA PRO A 142 -16.81 -7.68 -5.77
C PRO A 142 -16.27 -8.47 -6.97
N SER A 143 -16.66 -8.09 -8.19
CA SER A 143 -16.25 -8.74 -9.43
C SER A 143 -14.85 -8.34 -9.91
N LEU A 144 -14.28 -7.25 -9.37
CA LEU A 144 -12.95 -6.77 -9.77
C LEU A 144 -11.85 -7.73 -9.32
N LYS A 145 -11.15 -8.31 -10.31
CA LYS A 145 -9.91 -9.05 -10.08
C LYS A 145 -8.86 -8.13 -9.44
N ARG A 146 -8.30 -8.59 -8.32
CA ARG A 146 -7.32 -7.85 -7.53
C ARG A 146 -6.30 -8.79 -6.92
N LEU A 147 -5.13 -8.27 -6.58
CA LEU A 147 -4.20 -8.97 -5.69
C LEU A 147 -4.78 -9.05 -4.26
N PRO A 148 -4.38 -10.08 -3.48
CA PRO A 148 -4.74 -10.17 -2.07
C PRO A 148 -4.23 -8.95 -1.29
N THR A 149 -4.81 -8.71 -0.12
CA THR A 149 -4.34 -7.69 0.81
C THR A 149 -2.88 -8.00 1.17
N PRO A 150 -1.96 -7.03 1.07
CA PRO A 150 -0.60 -7.24 1.52
C PRO A 150 -0.57 -7.73 2.97
N GLN A 151 0.27 -8.72 3.23
CA GLN A 151 0.54 -9.27 4.55
C GLN A 151 2.05 -9.57 4.61
N PRO A 152 2.91 -8.53 4.73
CA PRO A 152 4.34 -8.74 4.83
C PRO A 152 4.68 -9.55 6.09
N ASP A 153 5.72 -10.39 6.04
CA ASP A 153 6.23 -11.10 7.23
C ASP A 153 6.65 -10.12 8.33
N TYR A 154 7.16 -8.96 7.91
CA TYR A 154 7.49 -7.85 8.78
C TYR A 154 7.28 -6.53 8.04
N ALA A 155 6.75 -5.50 8.70
CA ALA A 155 6.73 -4.16 8.18
C ALA A 155 6.81 -3.11 9.30
N VAL A 156 7.23 -1.90 8.93
CA VAL A 156 7.37 -0.76 9.85
C VAL A 156 6.75 0.49 9.24
N GLY A 157 6.06 1.24 10.08
CA GLY A 157 5.57 2.59 9.78
C GLY A 157 5.63 3.47 11.02
N PHE A 158 5.00 4.63 10.94
CA PHE A 158 4.88 5.56 12.05
C PHE A 158 3.62 5.28 12.85
N SER A 159 3.72 5.31 14.17
CA SER A 159 2.52 5.30 15.00
C SER A 159 1.80 6.65 14.94
N ARG A 160 0.56 6.72 15.42
CA ARG A 160 -0.16 8.00 15.53
C ARG A 160 0.58 9.01 16.42
N ASP A 161 1.29 8.53 17.44
CA ASP A 161 2.08 9.35 18.37
C ASP A 161 3.33 9.98 17.73
N ALA A 162 3.68 9.59 16.49
CA ALA A 162 4.74 10.27 15.74
C ALA A 162 4.32 11.67 15.26
N PHE A 163 3.02 11.98 15.32
CA PHE A 163 2.44 13.21 14.82
C PHE A 163 1.85 14.04 15.97
N THR A 164 1.93 15.36 15.84
CA THR A 164 1.32 16.28 16.81
C THR A 164 -0.21 16.21 16.76
N PRO A 165 -0.93 16.62 17.83
CA PRO A 165 -2.39 16.69 17.82
C PRO A 165 -2.96 17.48 16.64
N ASP A 166 -2.34 18.60 16.26
CA ASP A 166 -2.77 19.43 15.12
C ASP A 166 -2.58 18.70 13.78
N GLN A 167 -1.47 17.99 13.61
CA GLN A 167 -1.23 17.16 12.43
C GLN A 167 -2.22 16.01 12.33
N LEU A 168 -2.53 15.35 13.44
CA LEU A 168 -3.56 14.32 13.48
C LEU A 168 -4.95 14.89 13.18
N LYS A 169 -5.29 16.10 13.67
CA LYS A 169 -6.54 16.79 13.32
C LYS A 169 -6.66 16.97 11.80
N LYS A 170 -5.58 17.42 11.14
CA LYS A 170 -5.53 17.60 9.67
C LYS A 170 -5.59 16.30 8.88
N LEU A 171 -4.98 15.22 9.40
CA LEU A 171 -5.00 13.90 8.76
C LEU A 171 -6.33 13.17 8.92
N ASN A 172 -7.03 13.38 10.04
CA ASN A 172 -8.20 12.60 10.44
C ASN A 172 -9.28 12.44 9.35
N PRO A 173 -9.62 13.45 8.53
CA PRO A 173 -10.59 13.31 7.45
C PRO A 173 -10.24 12.27 6.38
N TYR A 174 -8.98 11.85 6.32
CA TYR A 174 -8.45 10.94 5.31
C TYR A 174 -8.06 9.57 5.89
N LEU A 175 -8.15 9.38 7.20
CA LEU A 175 -7.84 8.10 7.86
C LEU A 175 -9.08 7.18 7.86
N GLY A 176 -8.84 5.88 7.93
CA GLY A 176 -9.89 4.90 8.18
C GLY A 176 -10.41 5.02 9.62
N SER A 177 -11.65 4.59 9.84
CA SER A 177 -12.27 4.48 11.16
C SER A 177 -13.28 3.32 11.15
N ASP A 178 -13.38 2.65 12.30
CA ASP A 178 -14.35 1.58 12.52
C ASP A 178 -15.68 2.05 13.11
N THR A 179 -15.86 3.37 13.26
CA THR A 179 -17.14 3.91 13.76
C THR A 179 -18.21 3.84 12.67
N GLU A 180 -19.43 3.43 13.02
CA GLU A 180 -20.54 3.28 12.07
C GLU A 180 -20.89 4.60 11.32
N ASN A 181 -20.54 5.74 11.92
CA ASN A 181 -20.75 7.08 11.36
C ASN A 181 -19.54 7.60 10.56
N SER A 182 -18.40 6.90 10.58
CA SER A 182 -17.26 7.24 9.72
C SER A 182 -17.49 6.69 8.31
N GLY A 183 -17.12 7.50 7.32
CA GLY A 183 -17.33 7.13 5.91
C GLY A 183 -16.55 5.90 5.45
N PHE A 184 -15.41 5.55 6.09
CA PHE A 184 -14.44 4.60 5.52
C PHE A 184 -13.70 3.76 6.58
N LYS A 185 -13.61 2.44 6.37
CA LYS A 185 -12.82 1.52 7.22
C LYS A 185 -11.32 1.46 6.92
N SER A 186 -10.88 2.01 5.78
CA SER A 186 -9.48 1.94 5.33
C SER A 186 -9.06 3.24 4.65
N SER A 187 -7.75 3.49 4.60
CA SER A 187 -7.14 4.68 4.03
C SER A 187 -5.98 4.33 3.10
N ALA A 188 -5.57 5.24 2.22
CA ALA A 188 -4.30 5.14 1.52
C ALA A 188 -3.09 5.37 2.45
N PHE A 189 -3.31 5.97 3.63
CA PHE A 189 -2.26 6.37 4.56
C PHE A 189 -1.93 5.31 5.62
N GLN A 190 -2.66 4.19 5.64
CA GLN A 190 -2.55 3.14 6.66
C GLN A 190 -2.13 1.79 6.05
N GLY A 191 -1.35 1.04 6.83
CA GLY A 191 -1.18 -0.41 6.65
C GLY A 191 -2.18 -1.15 7.54
N THR A 192 -1.98 -1.01 8.84
CA THR A 192 -2.87 -1.49 9.91
C THR A 192 -3.55 -0.31 10.60
N GLU A 193 -4.35 -0.55 11.65
CA GLU A 193 -5.04 0.51 12.38
C GLU A 193 -4.06 1.58 12.89
N ASP A 194 -2.98 1.12 13.52
CA ASP A 194 -2.00 1.98 14.20
C ASP A 194 -0.79 2.36 13.34
N MET A 195 -0.63 1.74 12.16
CA MET A 195 0.52 1.99 11.28
C MET A 195 0.19 2.99 10.18
N LEU A 196 0.64 4.23 10.37
CA LEU A 196 0.60 5.31 9.38
C LEU A 196 1.86 5.31 8.52
N PHE A 197 1.69 5.54 7.22
CA PHE A 197 2.77 5.64 6.23
C PHE A 197 3.86 4.55 6.40
N PRO A 198 3.54 3.26 6.19
CA PRO A 198 4.54 2.19 6.21
C PRO A 198 5.69 2.53 5.26
N PHE A 199 6.94 2.24 5.63
CA PHE A 199 8.11 2.57 4.82
C PHE A 199 9.15 1.45 4.71
N LEU A 200 8.98 0.35 5.45
CA LEU A 200 9.82 -0.84 5.38
C LEU A 200 8.93 -2.07 5.32
N THR A 201 9.20 -2.99 4.41
CA THR A 201 8.61 -4.34 4.40
C THR A 201 9.68 -5.41 4.27
N SER A 202 9.42 -6.61 4.78
CA SER A 202 10.28 -7.77 4.61
C SER A 202 9.45 -9.00 4.26
N GLU A 203 9.99 -9.81 3.34
CA GLU A 203 9.46 -11.12 2.98
C GLU A 203 10.55 -12.17 3.17
N CYS A 204 10.31 -13.09 4.08
CA CYS A 204 11.11 -14.28 4.28
C CYS A 204 10.59 -15.38 3.35
N LYS A 205 11.49 -16.22 2.84
CA LYS A 205 11.11 -17.43 2.12
C LYS A 205 11.89 -18.61 2.65
N CYS A 206 11.27 -19.80 2.60
CA CYS A 206 12.02 -21.04 2.76
C CYS A 206 12.92 -21.28 1.53
N PHE A 207 13.80 -22.28 1.59
CA PHE A 207 14.68 -22.62 0.46
C PHE A 207 13.92 -22.94 -0.84
N LYS A 208 12.77 -23.61 -0.74
CA LYS A 208 11.91 -23.91 -1.90
C LYS A 208 10.99 -22.75 -2.30
N GLY A 209 11.01 -21.65 -1.54
CA GLY A 209 10.16 -20.49 -1.78
C GLY A 209 10.70 -19.64 -2.92
N ASP A 210 9.79 -19.10 -3.73
CA ASP A 210 10.17 -18.26 -4.86
C ASP A 210 10.45 -16.82 -4.41
N LEU A 211 11.71 -16.40 -4.51
CA LEU A 211 12.15 -15.03 -4.22
C LEU A 211 11.54 -13.99 -5.18
N HIS A 212 11.12 -14.41 -6.38
CA HIS A 212 10.41 -13.55 -7.31
C HIS A 212 8.99 -13.25 -6.82
N VAL A 213 8.32 -14.22 -6.18
CA VAL A 213 7.03 -14.02 -5.51
C VAL A 213 7.17 -13.07 -4.34
N ALA A 214 8.18 -13.27 -3.48
CA ALA A 214 8.52 -12.34 -2.40
C ALA A 214 8.71 -10.90 -2.92
N ARG A 215 9.37 -10.77 -4.09
CA ARG A 215 9.57 -9.48 -4.74
C ARG A 215 8.26 -8.85 -5.21
N LYS A 216 7.31 -9.63 -5.73
CA LYS A 216 5.98 -9.13 -6.13
C LYS A 216 5.14 -8.73 -4.91
N GLN A 217 5.20 -9.50 -3.82
CA GLN A 217 4.53 -9.19 -2.56
C GLN A 217 5.02 -7.85 -2.00
N ASN A 218 6.35 -7.71 -1.85
CA ASN A 218 6.97 -6.46 -1.42
C ASN A 218 6.67 -5.29 -2.36
N ALA A 219 6.75 -5.49 -3.68
CA ALA A 219 6.44 -4.43 -4.65
C ALA A 219 4.98 -3.96 -4.54
N HIS A 220 4.03 -4.87 -4.31
CA HIS A 220 2.63 -4.52 -4.10
C HIS A 220 2.42 -3.76 -2.78
N ALA A 221 3.01 -4.25 -1.68
CA ALA A 221 2.93 -3.59 -0.37
C ALA A 221 3.51 -2.17 -0.43
N MET A 222 4.72 -2.03 -0.96
CA MET A 222 5.38 -0.73 -1.10
C MET A 222 4.67 0.20 -2.08
N ALA A 223 4.05 -0.31 -3.15
CA ALA A 223 3.21 0.54 -4.02
C ALA A 223 2.00 1.13 -3.27
N ARG A 224 1.36 0.38 -2.37
CA ARG A 224 0.28 0.92 -1.52
C ARG A 224 0.80 1.97 -0.54
N SER A 225 1.94 1.72 0.08
CA SER A 225 2.59 2.65 1.02
C SER A 225 3.00 3.95 0.32
N LEU A 226 3.71 3.87 -0.80
CA LEU A 226 4.15 5.03 -1.59
C LEU A 226 2.98 5.85 -2.11
N ARG A 227 1.86 5.20 -2.49
CA ARG A 227 0.63 5.90 -2.86
C ARG A 227 0.14 6.78 -1.71
N GLY A 228 0.17 6.29 -0.47
CA GLY A 228 -0.21 7.09 0.69
C GLY A 228 0.60 8.38 0.80
N VAL A 229 1.92 8.29 0.66
CA VAL A 229 2.81 9.46 0.67
C VAL A 229 2.53 10.40 -0.51
N PHE A 230 2.36 9.85 -1.71
CA PHE A 230 2.07 10.65 -2.90
C PHE A 230 0.74 11.41 -2.79
N GLU A 231 -0.32 10.76 -2.31
CA GLU A 231 -1.63 11.39 -2.18
C GLU A 231 -1.64 12.47 -1.09
N LEU A 232 -0.91 12.27 0.03
CA LEU A 232 -0.68 13.34 1.01
C LEU A 232 -0.02 14.56 0.35
N PHE A 233 1.05 14.36 -0.42
CA PHE A 233 1.76 15.45 -1.06
C PHE A 233 0.95 16.11 -2.18
N LYS A 234 0.08 15.36 -2.85
CA LYS A 234 -0.87 15.89 -3.83
C LYS A 234 -1.94 16.76 -3.17
N LEU A 235 -2.48 16.34 -2.01
CA LEU A 235 -3.37 17.18 -1.19
C LEU A 235 -2.68 18.47 -0.74
N ALA A 236 -1.41 18.38 -0.37
CA ALA A 236 -0.56 19.53 -0.02
C ALA A 236 -0.05 20.33 -1.24
N LYS A 237 -0.42 19.95 -2.47
CA LYS A 237 -0.01 20.58 -3.73
C LYS A 237 1.51 20.67 -3.92
N CYS A 238 2.25 19.72 -3.37
CA CYS A 238 3.72 19.67 -3.41
C CYS A 238 4.28 18.32 -3.88
N GLN A 239 3.48 17.52 -4.60
CA GLN A 239 3.85 16.19 -5.10
C GLN A 239 5.15 16.13 -5.89
N ASN A 240 5.51 17.19 -6.63
CA ASN A 240 6.74 17.22 -7.41
C ASN A 240 8.01 17.09 -6.54
N GLU A 241 7.94 17.40 -5.24
CA GLU A 241 9.03 17.18 -4.28
C GLU A 241 9.42 15.69 -4.15
N LEU A 242 8.51 14.77 -4.51
CA LEU A 242 8.73 13.32 -4.40
C LEU A 242 9.36 12.69 -5.64
N HIS A 243 9.47 13.42 -6.76
CA HIS A 243 9.94 12.85 -8.02
C HIS A 243 11.35 12.26 -7.86
N ARG A 244 11.47 10.94 -8.09
CA ARG A 244 12.69 10.12 -7.94
C ARG A 244 13.26 10.04 -6.52
N LYS A 245 12.51 10.46 -5.50
CA LYS A 245 12.89 10.36 -4.09
C LYS A 245 12.58 8.99 -3.52
N VAL A 246 13.49 8.45 -2.71
CA VAL A 246 13.26 7.20 -1.99
C VAL A 246 12.25 7.46 -0.88
N LEU A 247 11.18 6.67 -0.89
CA LEU A 247 10.05 6.75 0.03
C LEU A 247 9.88 5.49 0.88
N GLY A 248 10.73 4.49 0.67
CA GLY A 248 10.78 3.33 1.53
C GLY A 248 11.71 2.24 0.99
N PHE A 249 11.81 1.15 1.73
CA PHE A 249 12.69 0.04 1.44
C PHE A 249 11.94 -1.28 1.57
N SER A 250 12.44 -2.32 0.90
CA SER A 250 11.99 -3.68 1.18
C SER A 250 13.15 -4.66 1.20
N ILE A 251 13.02 -5.68 2.04
CA ILE A 251 14.01 -6.74 2.18
C ILE A 251 13.38 -8.08 1.79
N ILE A 252 14.15 -8.87 1.07
CA ILE A 252 13.82 -10.26 0.77
C ILE A 252 14.96 -11.09 1.30
N HIS A 253 14.65 -12.12 2.09
CA HIS A 253 15.67 -13.03 2.57
C HIS A 253 15.18 -14.46 2.67
N ASN A 254 16.14 -15.37 2.69
CA ASN A 254 15.98 -16.74 3.16
C ASN A 254 17.18 -17.07 4.06
N HIS A 255 17.45 -18.35 4.30
CA HIS A 255 18.58 -18.79 5.11
C HIS A 255 19.97 -18.42 4.57
N GLU A 256 20.10 -18.15 3.27
CA GLU A 256 21.38 -18.00 2.57
C GLU A 256 21.54 -16.63 1.90
N LEU A 257 20.46 -15.99 1.45
CA LEU A 257 20.51 -14.77 0.64
C LEU A 257 19.72 -13.65 1.30
N VAL A 258 20.25 -12.43 1.20
CA VAL A 258 19.51 -11.19 1.43
C VAL A 258 19.55 -10.30 0.19
N SER A 259 18.43 -9.66 -0.14
CA SER A 259 18.31 -8.61 -1.15
C SER A 259 17.56 -7.41 -0.62
N ILE A 260 18.13 -6.22 -0.78
CA ILE A 260 17.58 -4.95 -0.30
C ILE A 260 17.19 -4.11 -1.52
N TYR A 261 15.98 -3.54 -1.47
CA TYR A 261 15.43 -2.69 -2.52
C TYR A 261 15.07 -1.32 -1.97
N ALA A 262 15.34 -0.28 -2.75
CA ALA A 262 14.81 1.06 -2.53
C ALA A 262 13.58 1.28 -3.42
N HIS A 263 12.52 1.85 -2.85
CA HIS A 263 11.27 2.16 -3.53
C HIS A 263 11.10 3.67 -3.65
N TYR A 264 10.75 4.13 -4.85
CA TYR A 264 10.61 5.54 -5.17
C TYR A 264 9.48 5.77 -6.17
N VAL A 265 9.02 7.02 -6.27
CA VAL A 265 8.00 7.41 -7.24
C VAL A 265 8.61 8.17 -8.40
N VAL A 266 8.12 7.92 -9.61
CA VAL A 266 8.35 8.78 -10.77
C VAL A 266 7.02 9.41 -11.13
N ILE A 267 7.01 10.75 -11.19
CA ILE A 267 5.81 11.53 -11.46
C ILE A 267 5.83 11.99 -12.90
N GLU A 268 4.83 11.57 -13.67
CA GLU A 268 4.62 11.93 -15.07
C GLU A 268 3.15 12.31 -15.24
N ASN A 269 2.86 13.44 -15.89
CA ASN A 269 1.49 13.88 -16.16
C ASN A 269 0.59 13.88 -14.90
N PHE A 270 1.12 14.36 -13.77
CA PHE A 270 0.43 14.38 -12.47
C PHE A 270 0.05 13.01 -11.89
N GLN A 271 0.55 11.91 -12.45
CA GLN A 271 0.38 10.55 -11.94
C GLN A 271 1.69 9.99 -11.42
N ALA A 272 1.62 9.24 -10.32
CA ALA A 272 2.76 8.51 -9.79
C ALA A 272 2.83 7.10 -10.38
N LYS A 273 4.04 6.70 -10.75
CA LYS A 273 4.44 5.31 -10.97
C LYS A 273 5.42 4.90 -9.88
N TYR A 274 5.29 3.69 -9.37
CA TYR A 274 6.04 3.15 -8.25
C TYR A 274 7.17 2.26 -8.77
N TYR A 275 8.41 2.70 -8.60
CA TYR A 275 9.59 1.99 -9.07
C TYR A 275 10.34 1.38 -7.89
N GLN A 276 11.08 0.31 -8.17
CA GLN A 276 12.03 -0.28 -7.22
C GLN A 276 13.39 -0.48 -7.88
N ASP A 277 14.44 -0.31 -7.09
CA ASP A 277 15.82 -0.62 -7.49
C ASP A 277 16.48 -1.56 -6.48
N LYS A 278 17.22 -2.56 -6.96
CA LYS A 278 17.96 -3.48 -6.09
C LYS A 278 19.26 -2.81 -5.70
N ILE A 279 19.33 -2.28 -4.48
CA ILE A 279 20.48 -1.49 -4.01
C ILE A 279 21.59 -2.36 -3.41
N ARG A 280 21.26 -3.57 -2.93
CA ARG A 280 22.24 -4.52 -2.39
C ARG A 280 21.72 -5.96 -2.48
N GLY A 281 22.61 -6.92 -2.67
CA GLY A 281 22.36 -8.33 -2.38
C GLY A 281 23.65 -9.02 -1.95
N PHE A 282 23.55 -10.00 -1.05
CA PHE A 282 24.69 -10.74 -0.51
C PHE A 282 24.26 -12.07 0.10
N LEU A 283 25.23 -12.95 0.33
CA LEU A 283 25.04 -14.24 0.97
C LEU A 283 25.31 -14.15 2.49
N ILE A 284 24.56 -14.92 3.26
CA ILE A 284 24.75 -15.21 4.68
C ILE A 284 25.67 -16.43 4.76
N ASP A 285 26.98 -16.19 4.63
CA ASP A 285 27.99 -17.23 4.42
C ASP A 285 29.16 -17.04 5.41
N PRO A 286 29.63 -18.11 6.10
CA PRO A 286 30.82 -18.08 6.95
C PRO A 286 32.07 -17.55 6.26
N SER A 287 32.18 -17.68 4.93
CA SER A 287 33.30 -17.15 4.13
C SER A 287 33.26 -15.64 3.94
N SER A 288 32.16 -14.96 4.30
CA SER A 288 31.99 -13.50 4.26
C SER A 288 31.38 -12.97 5.57
N PRO A 289 32.07 -13.13 6.72
CA PRO A 289 31.52 -12.80 8.03
C PRO A 289 31.21 -11.30 8.19
N ASP A 290 31.91 -10.44 7.43
CA ASP A 290 31.66 -9.00 7.35
C ASP A 290 30.28 -8.65 6.77
N LYS A 291 29.70 -9.53 5.94
CA LYS A 291 28.43 -9.28 5.26
C LYS A 291 27.21 -9.75 6.04
N VAL A 292 27.38 -10.69 6.97
CA VAL A 292 26.27 -11.36 7.69
C VAL A 292 25.35 -10.34 8.38
N TRP A 293 25.93 -9.28 8.96
CA TRP A 293 25.19 -8.21 9.63
C TRP A 293 24.81 -7.01 8.73
N SER A 294 25.13 -7.05 7.43
CA SER A 294 24.92 -5.91 6.53
C SER A 294 23.45 -5.44 6.47
N SER A 295 22.49 -6.36 6.49
CA SER A 295 21.06 -6.00 6.50
C SER A 295 20.65 -5.40 7.84
N HIS A 296 21.16 -5.96 8.94
CA HIS A 296 20.91 -5.44 10.28
C HIS A 296 21.35 -3.98 10.39
N HIS A 297 22.59 -3.69 10.01
CA HIS A 297 23.13 -2.34 10.07
C HIS A 297 22.37 -1.39 9.16
N PHE A 298 22.01 -1.84 7.96
CA PHE A 298 21.20 -1.05 7.04
C PHE A 298 19.84 -0.69 7.65
N VAL A 299 19.12 -1.65 8.21
CA VAL A 299 17.79 -1.42 8.82
C VAL A 299 17.90 -0.50 10.05
N MET A 300 18.90 -0.70 10.91
CA MET A 300 19.16 0.22 12.01
C MET A 300 19.45 1.64 11.51
N ALA A 301 20.22 1.79 10.44
CA ALA A 301 20.47 3.09 9.81
C ALA A 301 19.20 3.68 9.18
N VAL A 302 18.32 2.86 8.60
CA VAL A 302 17.00 3.30 8.12
C VAL A 302 16.20 3.89 9.28
N TYR A 303 16.11 3.19 10.42
CA TYR A 303 15.39 3.69 11.59
C TYR A 303 16.01 4.95 12.19
N GLN A 304 17.34 5.01 12.30
CA GLN A 304 18.03 6.08 13.02
C GLN A 304 18.26 7.34 12.18
N LYS A 305 18.41 7.20 10.85
CA LYS A 305 18.83 8.30 9.96
C LYS A 305 17.80 8.63 8.90
N TRP A 306 17.20 7.63 8.26
CA TRP A 306 16.28 7.84 7.16
C TRP A 306 14.86 8.15 7.62
N ALA A 307 14.32 7.34 8.54
CA ALA A 307 12.96 7.49 9.04
C ALA A 307 12.69 8.85 9.70
N PRO A 308 13.61 9.47 10.47
CA PRO A 308 13.41 10.84 10.98
C PRO A 308 13.29 11.87 9.86
N LYS A 309 14.13 11.80 8.81
CA LYS A 309 14.02 12.68 7.64
C LYS A 309 12.71 12.47 6.91
N HIS A 310 12.26 11.21 6.78
CA HIS A 310 10.98 10.91 6.16
C HIS A 310 9.80 11.43 7.00
N LEU A 311 9.86 11.32 8.32
CA LEU A 311 8.87 11.89 9.22
C LEU A 311 8.80 13.41 9.08
N THR A 312 9.94 14.12 9.06
CA THR A 312 9.97 15.57 8.81
C THR A 312 9.31 15.94 7.48
N ARG A 313 9.57 15.16 6.42
CA ARG A 313 8.94 15.32 5.12
C ARG A 313 7.41 15.16 5.20
N LEU A 314 6.92 14.11 5.87
CA LEU A 314 5.48 13.88 6.07
C LEU A 314 4.84 15.02 6.88
N CYS A 315 5.43 15.38 8.02
CA CYS A 315 4.99 16.49 8.87
C CYS A 315 4.90 17.81 8.10
N SER A 316 5.87 18.10 7.23
CA SER A 316 5.84 19.30 6.37
C SER A 316 4.64 19.32 5.45
N ALA A 317 4.32 18.20 4.78
CA ALA A 317 3.15 18.10 3.92
C ALA A 317 1.83 18.16 4.70
N ILE A 318 1.74 17.49 5.85
CA ILE A 318 0.54 17.53 6.71
C ILE A 318 0.26 18.95 7.19
N ASN A 319 1.29 19.71 7.57
CA ASN A 319 1.12 21.09 8.02
C ASN A 319 0.55 22.01 6.94
N LYS A 320 0.79 21.70 5.65
CA LYS A 320 0.23 22.43 4.49
C LYS A 320 -1.22 22.06 4.18
N LEU A 321 -1.79 21.01 4.79
CA LEU A 321 -3.19 20.66 4.59
C LEU A 321 -4.11 21.73 5.19
N SER A 322 -5.25 21.96 4.53
CA SER A 322 -6.33 22.80 5.04
C SER A 322 -6.89 22.23 6.34
N ASP A 323 -7.35 23.12 7.22
CA ASP A 323 -8.06 22.67 8.42
C ASP A 323 -9.38 21.98 8.04
N PRO A 324 -9.77 20.92 8.77
CA PRO A 324 -10.98 20.15 8.45
C PRO A 324 -12.25 21.00 8.38
N ASP A 325 -12.30 22.08 9.17
CA ASP A 325 -13.43 23.00 9.26
C ASP A 325 -13.68 23.72 7.92
N VAL A 326 -12.62 23.96 7.13
CA VAL A 326 -12.71 24.54 5.77
C VAL A 326 -13.17 23.51 4.73
N ILE A 327 -12.84 22.23 4.92
CA ILE A 327 -13.21 21.14 4.01
C ILE A 327 -14.72 20.84 4.09
N MET A 328 -15.33 21.04 5.27
CA MET A 328 -16.78 20.83 5.45
C MET A 328 -17.62 21.92 4.76
N GLU A 329 -17.14 23.16 4.68
CA GLU A 329 -17.83 24.25 3.93
C GLU A 329 -17.80 24.01 2.41
N ASP A 330 -16.68 23.50 1.88
CA ASP A 330 -16.53 23.16 0.45
C ASP A 330 -17.38 21.93 0.06
N ARG A 331 -17.49 20.92 0.94
CA ARG A 331 -18.41 19.77 0.71
C ARG A 331 -19.89 20.14 0.83
N SER A 332 -20.24 21.10 1.68
CA SER A 332 -21.63 21.54 1.88
C SER A 332 -22.14 22.42 0.73
N THR A 333 -21.24 23.12 0.02
CA THR A 333 -21.57 23.97 -1.15
C THR A 333 -21.58 23.20 -2.47
N VAL A 334 -20.97 22.02 -2.55
CA VAL A 334 -21.00 21.16 -3.75
C VAL A 334 -22.23 20.23 -3.80
N GLN A 335 -22.82 19.87 -2.64
CA GLN A 335 -24.02 19.01 -2.59
C GLN A 335 -25.29 19.59 -3.23
N PRO A 336 -25.59 20.91 -3.21
CA PRO A 336 -26.81 21.43 -3.84
C PRO A 336 -26.76 21.37 -5.36
N THR A 337 -25.58 21.56 -5.96
CA THR A 337 -25.42 21.81 -7.40
C THR A 337 -25.43 20.53 -8.24
N VAL A 338 -24.87 19.43 -7.71
CA VAL A 338 -24.85 18.14 -8.43
C VAL A 338 -26.25 17.50 -8.44
N LEU A 339 -27.00 17.63 -7.35
CA LEU A 339 -28.38 17.11 -7.29
C LEU A 339 -29.33 17.89 -8.22
N THR A 340 -29.17 19.22 -8.31
CA THR A 340 -30.01 20.02 -9.23
C THR A 340 -29.66 19.78 -10.70
N GLN A 341 -28.38 19.57 -11.05
CA GLN A 341 -28.01 19.25 -12.43
C GLN A 341 -28.47 17.84 -12.86
N GLN A 342 -28.42 16.84 -11.98
CA GLN A 342 -28.97 15.51 -12.27
C GLN A 342 -30.50 15.54 -12.41
N MET A 343 -31.21 16.22 -11.52
CA MET A 343 -32.68 16.33 -11.60
C MET A 343 -33.20 17.11 -12.82
N VAL A 344 -32.44 18.11 -13.31
CA VAL A 344 -32.78 18.84 -14.54
C VAL A 344 -32.48 18.01 -15.79
N SER A 345 -31.42 17.19 -15.77
CA SER A 345 -31.11 16.27 -16.89
C SER A 345 -32.13 15.14 -17.02
N GLU A 346 -32.62 14.57 -15.90
CA GLU A 346 -33.65 13.52 -15.91
C GLU A 346 -35.02 14.07 -16.34
N ARG A 347 -35.37 15.31 -15.95
CA ARG A 347 -36.61 15.97 -16.42
C ARG A 347 -36.59 16.26 -17.92
N ASN A 348 -35.45 16.67 -18.48
CA ASN A 348 -35.32 16.92 -19.92
C ASN A 348 -35.30 15.62 -20.75
N SER A 349 -34.84 14.51 -20.17
CA SER A 349 -34.83 13.19 -20.81
C SER A 349 -36.24 12.58 -20.93
N ILE A 350 -37.09 12.83 -19.93
CA ILE A 350 -38.48 12.36 -19.91
C ILE A 350 -39.37 13.21 -20.83
N ALA A 351 -39.05 14.49 -21.03
CA ALA A 351 -39.82 15.38 -21.92
C ALA A 351 -39.60 15.12 -23.42
N MET A 352 -38.54 14.38 -23.83
CA MET A 352 -38.25 14.10 -25.24
C MET A 352 -38.72 12.71 -25.73
N SER A 353 -39.46 11.93 -24.93
CA SER A 353 -39.94 10.59 -25.30
C SER A 353 -41.46 10.49 -25.50
N HIS A 354 -42.14 11.60 -25.78
CA HIS A 354 -43.54 11.60 -26.25
C HIS A 354 -43.65 12.17 -27.66
N GLU A 355 -43.55 11.28 -28.66
CA GLU A 355 -44.11 11.56 -29.99
C GLU A 355 -45.64 11.44 -29.92
N PRO A 356 -46.40 12.40 -30.48
CA PRO A 356 -47.84 12.24 -30.65
C PRO A 356 -48.14 11.19 -31.74
N PRO A 357 -49.21 10.38 -31.60
CA PRO A 357 -49.54 9.36 -32.58
C PRO A 357 -50.00 9.98 -33.90
N LEU A 358 -49.57 9.36 -35.01
CA LEU A 358 -49.96 9.70 -36.38
C LEU A 358 -51.48 9.48 -36.60
N PRO A 359 -52.15 10.33 -37.41
CA PRO A 359 -53.55 10.13 -37.77
C PRO A 359 -53.70 8.96 -38.76
N GLY A 360 -54.66 8.07 -38.48
CA GLY A 360 -55.02 6.95 -39.36
C GLY A 360 -55.72 7.40 -40.66
N PRO A 361 -55.70 6.56 -41.72
CA PRO A 361 -56.24 6.91 -43.03
C PRO A 361 -57.78 6.89 -43.07
N PRO A 362 -58.42 7.59 -44.04
CA PRO A 362 -59.86 7.77 -44.08
C PRO A 362 -60.55 6.55 -44.70
N GLU A 363 -61.55 6.00 -44.00
CA GLU A 363 -62.44 4.97 -44.57
C GLU A 363 -63.61 5.61 -45.32
N ASN A 364 -63.69 5.23 -46.59
CA ASN A 364 -64.66 5.69 -47.56
C ASN A 364 -65.97 4.91 -47.40
N SER A 365 -67.08 5.64 -47.36
CA SER A 365 -68.43 5.11 -47.29
C SER A 365 -68.83 4.37 -48.58
N ARG A 366 -69.46 3.19 -48.45
CA ARG A 366 -70.65 2.82 -49.26
C ARG A 366 -71.37 1.55 -48.78
N SER A 367 -72.63 1.81 -48.44
CA SER A 367 -73.84 1.01 -48.36
C SER A 367 -73.93 -0.37 -49.04
N LYS A 368 -74.68 -1.25 -48.36
CA LYS A 368 -75.88 -2.03 -48.79
C LYS A 368 -75.93 -3.32 -47.95
N SER A 369 -77.01 -3.94 -47.53
CA SER A 369 -78.45 -3.69 -47.45
C SER A 369 -79.05 -4.92 -46.75
N ARG A 370 -80.08 -4.70 -45.92
CA ARG A 370 -81.27 -5.55 -45.68
C ARG A 370 -81.13 -6.96 -45.06
N LYS A 371 -81.92 -7.11 -43.96
CA LYS A 371 -82.94 -8.13 -43.62
C LYS A 371 -82.49 -9.61 -43.67
N GLY A 372 -82.73 -10.48 -42.69
CA GLY A 372 -83.75 -10.54 -41.64
C GLY A 372 -84.20 -12.01 -41.50
N ASN A 373 -84.72 -12.37 -40.31
CA ASN A 373 -85.39 -13.63 -39.94
C ASN A 373 -84.44 -14.84 -39.77
N TYR A 374 -84.56 -15.70 -38.76
CA TYR A 374 -85.67 -16.11 -37.90
C TYR A 374 -85.26 -16.14 -36.42
#